data_AF-A0A1H3XPT5-F1
#
_entry.id   AF-A0A1H3XPT5-F1
#
_cell.length_a   1.000
_cell.length_b   1.000
_cell.length_c   1.000
_cell.angle_alpha   90.00
_cell.angle_beta   90.00
_cell.angle_gamma   90.00
#
_symmetry.space_group_name_H-M   'P 1'
#
loop_
_entity.id
_entity.type
_entity.pdbx_description
1 polymer ?
#
loop_
_entity_poly.entity_id
_entity_poly.type
_entity_poly.pdbx_seq_one_letter_code
_entity_poly.pdbx_strand_id
1 'polypeptide(L)'
;MEQTKLYFASDYQEGAHPQIMRRLEETNLVHTPGYGTDDYTNAAREKIRQACNCPMAEVEFLVGGTHTVIRFATSWATTEEDTTRLIQIIREIA
;
A
#
# COMPACT_ATOMS: atom_id res chain seq x y z
N MET A 1 -2.75 28.67 15.39
CA MET A 1 -3.36 27.34 15.17
C MET A 1 -2.94 26.92 13.79
N GLU A 2 -2.18 25.83 13.68
CA GLU A 2 -1.70 25.36 12.39
C GLU A 2 -2.89 24.82 11.59
N GLN A 3 -3.16 25.43 10.45
CA GLN A 3 -4.29 25.05 9.62
C GLN A 3 -3.92 23.77 8.87
N THR A 4 -4.43 22.62 9.32
CA THR A 4 -4.18 21.33 8.68
C THR A 4 -4.73 21.36 7.27
N LYS A 5 -3.83 21.36 6.28
CA LYS A 5 -4.18 21.29 4.87
C LYS A 5 -4.46 19.83 4.51
N LEU A 6 -5.66 19.55 4.00
CA LEU A 6 -5.99 18.22 3.47
C LEU A 6 -5.54 18.12 2.01
N TYR A 7 -5.00 16.97 1.64
CA TYR A 7 -4.48 16.67 0.32
C TYR A 7 -5.41 15.67 -0.39
N PHE A 8 -5.97 16.08 -1.53
CA PHE A 8 -6.95 15.29 -2.29
C PHE A 8 -6.52 15.03 -3.74
N ALA A 9 -5.23 15.23 -4.08
CA ALA A 9 -4.82 15.16 -5.47
C ALA A 9 -4.49 13.73 -5.94
N SER A 10 -4.00 12.87 -5.03
CA SER A 10 -3.71 11.47 -5.33
C SER A 10 -3.53 10.65 -4.05
N ASP A 11 -3.77 9.35 -4.15
CA ASP A 11 -3.52 8.35 -3.11
C ASP A 11 -2.03 7.93 -2.96
N TYR A 12 -1.12 8.49 -3.77
CA TYR A 12 0.34 8.30 -3.62
C TYR A 12 1.03 9.53 -3.01
N GLN A 13 0.27 10.41 -2.35
CA GLN A 13 0.80 11.63 -1.73
C GLN A 13 1.47 11.38 -0.38
N GLU A 14 1.17 10.23 0.22
CA GLU A 14 1.74 9.81 1.49
C GLU A 14 2.83 8.74 1.31
N GLY A 15 3.63 8.56 2.36
CA GLY A 15 4.59 7.47 2.46
C GLY A 15 3.92 6.11 2.68
N ALA A 16 4.73 5.08 2.98
CA ALA A 16 4.21 3.76 3.29
C ALA A 16 3.55 3.71 4.68
N HIS A 17 2.59 2.78 4.85
CA HIS A 17 1.98 2.52 6.15
C HIS A 17 3.05 2.22 7.22
N PRO A 18 2.95 2.74 8.48
CA PRO A 18 4.01 2.61 9.48
C PRO A 18 4.46 1.17 9.78
N GLN A 19 3.55 0.19 9.70
CA GLN A 19 3.88 -1.23 9.83
C GLN A 19 4.86 -1.73 8.76
N ILE A 20 4.76 -1.21 7.53
CA ILE A 20 5.69 -1.55 6.43
C ILE A 20 7.07 -0.99 6.75
N MET A 21 7.14 0.28 7.16
CA MET A 21 8.40 0.93 7.52
C MET A 21 9.10 0.21 8.67
N ARG A 22 8.35 -0.12 9.73
CA ARG A 22 8.85 -0.93 10.85
C ARG A 22 9.39 -2.28 10.39
N ARG A 23 8.65 -2.98 9.52
CA ARG A 23 9.08 -4.30 9.04
C ARG A 23 10.36 -4.21 8.21
N LEU A 24 10.49 -3.19 7.35
CA LEU A 24 11.71 -2.94 6.59
C LEU A 24 12.90 -2.71 7.52
N GLU A 25 12.73 -1.89 8.57
CA GLU A 25 13.76 -1.66 9.58
C GLU A 25 14.19 -2.95 10.30
N GLU A 26 13.22 -3.74 10.77
CA GLU A 26 13.47 -5.03 11.44
C GLU A 26 14.25 -6.01 10.54
N THR A 27 14.07 -5.95 9.23
CA THR A 27 14.71 -6.86 8.27
C THR A 27 15.94 -6.28 7.57
N ASN A 28 16.32 -5.04 7.84
CA ASN A 28 17.28 -4.28 7.03
C ASN A 28 18.67 -4.93 6.92
N LEU A 29 19.08 -5.70 7.93
CA LEU A 29 20.38 -6.40 7.98
C LEU A 29 20.29 -7.91 7.72
N VAL A 30 19.09 -8.42 7.45
CA VAL A 30 18.89 -9.82 7.11
C VAL A 30 19.34 -10.05 5.67
N HIS A 31 20.28 -10.96 5.47
CA HIS A 31 20.69 -11.36 4.12
C HIS A 31 19.63 -12.24 3.49
N THR A 32 19.19 -11.87 2.29
CA THR A 32 18.25 -12.64 1.49
C THR A 32 18.75 -12.80 0.05
N PRO A 33 18.39 -13.89 -0.64
CA PRO A 33 18.59 -14.00 -2.08
C PRO A 33 17.90 -12.86 -2.84
N GLY A 34 18.48 -12.47 -3.98
CA GLY A 34 17.89 -11.45 -4.87
C GLY A 34 16.79 -11.99 -5.78
N TYR A 35 16.31 -11.12 -6.67
CA TYR A 35 15.40 -11.48 -7.78
C TYR A 35 14.10 -12.19 -7.37
N GLY A 36 13.54 -11.85 -6.20
CA GLY A 36 12.24 -12.36 -5.75
C GLY A 36 12.25 -13.86 -5.41
N THR A 37 13.42 -14.40 -5.08
CA THR A 37 13.62 -15.80 -4.69
C THR A 37 13.72 -15.99 -3.17
N ASP A 38 13.53 -14.91 -2.41
CA ASP A 38 13.58 -14.91 -0.94
C ASP A 38 12.26 -15.37 -0.28
N ASP A 39 12.35 -15.65 1.02
CA ASP A 39 11.24 -16.16 1.82
C ASP A 39 10.09 -15.14 1.99
N TYR A 40 10.38 -13.84 2.01
CA TYR A 40 9.34 -12.81 2.11
C TYR A 40 8.51 -12.76 0.84
N THR A 41 9.19 -12.82 -0.32
CA THR A 41 8.53 -12.88 -1.62
C THR A 41 7.67 -14.14 -1.72
N ASN A 42 8.19 -15.31 -1.34
CA ASN A 42 7.42 -16.56 -1.37
C ASN A 42 6.20 -16.53 -0.44
N ALA A 43 6.37 -16.03 0.79
CA ALA A 43 5.26 -15.87 1.73
C ALA A 43 4.20 -14.88 1.23
N ALA A 44 4.61 -13.82 0.53
CA ALA A 44 3.68 -12.87 -0.09
C ALA A 44 2.90 -13.51 -1.24
N ARG A 45 3.54 -14.31 -2.10
CA ARG A 45 2.86 -15.06 -3.17
C ARG A 45 1.74 -15.94 -2.62
N GLU A 46 2.03 -16.68 -1.56
CA GLU A 46 1.06 -17.58 -0.95
C GLU A 46 -0.13 -16.83 -0.33
N LYS A 47 0.12 -15.73 0.38
CA LYS A 47 -0.95 -14.87 0.91
C LYS A 47 -1.83 -14.29 -0.20
N ILE A 48 -1.24 -13.89 -1.33
CA ILE A 48 -2.00 -13.39 -2.49
C ILE A 48 -2.86 -14.50 -3.09
N ARG A 49 -2.32 -15.69 -3.30
CA ARG A 49 -3.07 -16.85 -3.79
C ARG A 49 -4.27 -17.19 -2.90
N GLN A 50 -4.06 -17.18 -1.59
CA GLN A 50 -5.11 -17.41 -0.60
C GLN A 50 -6.17 -16.30 -0.66
N ALA A 51 -5.77 -15.03 -0.63
CA ALA A 51 -6.70 -13.89 -0.69
C ALA A 51 -7.53 -13.88 -1.99
N CYS A 52 -6.94 -14.33 -3.10
CA CYS A 52 -7.62 -14.42 -4.40
C CYS A 52 -8.34 -15.77 -4.62
N ASN A 53 -8.31 -16.71 -3.67
CA ASN A 53 -8.82 -18.08 -3.82
C ASN A 53 -8.33 -18.78 -5.10
N CYS A 54 -7.06 -18.54 -5.48
CA CYS A 54 -6.47 -19.08 -6.69
C CYS A 54 -5.09 -19.71 -6.38
N PRO A 55 -5.05 -20.97 -5.90
CA PRO A 55 -3.80 -21.60 -5.44
C PRO A 55 -2.77 -21.83 -6.55
N MET A 56 -3.22 -21.90 -7.81
CA MET A 56 -2.35 -22.10 -8.97
C MET A 56 -1.94 -20.79 -9.66
N ALA A 57 -2.31 -19.63 -9.10
CA ALA A 57 -1.94 -18.35 -9.71
C ALA A 57 -0.42 -18.16 -9.75
N GLU A 58 0.07 -17.68 -10.89
CA GLU A 58 1.40 -17.10 -11.00
C GLU A 58 1.38 -15.69 -10.42
N VAL A 59 2.35 -15.37 -9.57
CA VAL A 59 2.40 -14.10 -8.84
C VAL A 59 3.80 -13.51 -8.98
N GLU A 60 3.87 -12.42 -9.75
CA GLU A 60 5.10 -11.68 -10.03
C GLU A 60 5.03 -10.27 -9.45
N PHE A 61 6.16 -9.80 -8.90
CA PHE A 61 6.26 -8.50 -8.24
C PHE A 61 6.96 -7.49 -9.15
N LEU A 62 6.35 -6.32 -9.31
CA LEU A 62 6.85 -5.22 -10.13
C LEU A 62 6.98 -3.96 -9.28
N VAL A 63 7.92 -3.08 -9.65
CA VAL A 63 8.20 -1.84 -8.90
C VAL A 63 7.11 -0.77 -9.12
N GLY A 64 6.36 -0.84 -10.21
CA GLY A 64 5.36 0.17 -10.56
C GLY A 64 4.24 -0.35 -11.46
N GLY A 65 3.13 0.38 -11.48
CA GLY A 65 1.88 -0.05 -12.13
C GLY A 65 1.78 0.22 -13.64
N THR A 66 2.60 1.10 -14.21
CA THR A 66 2.46 1.57 -15.61
C THR A 66 2.53 0.43 -16.64
N HIS A 67 3.23 -0.66 -16.34
CA HIS A 67 3.37 -1.82 -17.23
C HIS A 67 2.41 -2.98 -16.90
N THR A 68 1.37 -2.77 -16.09
CA THR A 68 0.49 -3.86 -15.59
C THR A 68 -0.94 -3.74 -16.11
N VAL A 69 -1.55 -4.86 -16.52
CA VAL A 69 -2.95 -4.93 -17.01
C VAL A 69 -3.98 -4.93 -15.87
N ILE A 70 -3.63 -5.44 -14.67
CA ILE A 70 -4.50 -5.43 -13.47
C ILE A 70 -3.65 -5.12 -12.21
N ARG A 71 -4.05 -4.09 -11.45
CA ARG A 71 -3.44 -3.70 -10.17
C ARG A 71 -4.42 -4.00 -9.02
N PHE A 72 -4.02 -4.84 -8.07
CA PHE A 72 -4.65 -4.83 -6.75
C PHE A 72 -4.02 -3.71 -5.93
N ALA A 73 -4.59 -2.51 -6.05
CA ALA A 73 -4.22 -1.39 -5.21
C ALA A 73 -4.84 -1.63 -3.83
N THR A 74 -4.04 -2.02 -2.84
CA THR A 74 -4.42 -1.74 -1.45
C THR A 74 -4.10 -0.26 -1.23
N SER A 75 -5.01 0.61 -1.69
CA SER A 75 -4.91 2.06 -1.47
C SER A 75 -5.39 2.33 -0.04
N TRP A 76 -4.48 2.77 0.83
CA TRP A 76 -4.75 3.09 2.25
C TRP A 76 -4.71 4.60 2.52
N ALA A 77 -4.47 5.42 1.49
CA ALA A 77 -4.14 6.83 1.68
C ALA A 77 -5.35 7.71 2.02
N THR A 78 -6.57 7.27 1.71
CA THR A 78 -7.79 7.97 2.13
C THR A 78 -8.44 7.18 3.25
N THR A 79 -8.31 7.70 4.47
CA THR A 79 -8.92 7.10 5.66
C THR A 79 -10.38 7.56 5.81
N GLU A 80 -11.14 6.86 6.66
CA GLU A 80 -12.48 7.30 7.08
C GLU A 80 -12.44 8.68 7.77
N GLU A 81 -11.35 8.98 8.47
CA GLU A 81 -11.11 10.28 9.11
C GLU A 81 -10.97 11.39 8.06
N ASP A 82 -10.17 11.17 7.00
CA ASP A 82 -9.99 12.13 5.91
C ASP A 82 -11.32 12.44 5.22
N THR A 83 -12.15 11.41 5.04
CA THR A 83 -13.49 11.52 4.43
C THR A 83 -14.43 12.34 5.31
N THR A 84 -14.45 12.04 6.61
CA THR A 84 -15.27 12.78 7.59
C THR A 84 -14.87 14.25 7.64
N ARG A 85 -13.58 14.54 7.60
CA ARG A 85 -13.07 15.91 7.64
C ARG A 85 -13.37 16.69 6.36
N LEU A 86 -13.31 16.06 5.20
CA LEU A 86 -13.77 16.65 3.93
C LEU A 86 -15.25 17.06 4.00
N ILE A 87 -16.11 16.17 4.51
CA ILE A 87 -17.56 16.44 4.65
C ILE A 87 -17.79 17.67 5.54
N GLN A 88 -17.05 17.79 6.65
CA GLN A 88 -17.17 18.94 7.53
C GLN A 88 -16.77 20.24 6.83
N ILE A 89 -15.64 20.25 6.11
CA ILE A 89 -15.19 21.43 5.36
C ILE A 89 -16.21 21.84 4.31
N ILE A 90 -16.80 20.89 3.58
CA ILE A 90 -17.84 21.19 2.58
C ILE A 90 -19.07 21.83 3.24
N ARG A 91 -19.48 21.35 4.42
CA ARG A 91 -20.60 21.92 5.19
C ARG A 91 -20.32 23.32 5.74
N GLU A 92 -19.06 23.66 5.99
CA GLU A 92 -18.65 24.98 6.49
C GLU A 92 -18.57 26.03 5.37
N ILE A 93 -18.43 25.60 4.11
CA ILE A 93 -18.32 26.48 2.93
C ILE A 93 -19.66 26.61 2.17
N ALA A 94 -20.61 25.69 2.39
CA ALA A 94 -21.97 25.72 1.85
C ALA A 94 -22.94 26.51 2.76
#